data_AF-A0A7X8T569-F1
#
_entry.id   AF-A0A7X8T569-F1
#
_cell.length_a   1.000
_cell.length_b   1.000
_cell.length_c   1.000
_cell.angle_alpha   90.00
_cell.angle_beta   90.00
_cell.angle_gamma   90.00
#
_symmetry.space_group_name_H-M   'P 1'
#
loop_
_entity.id
_entity.type
_entity.pdbx_description
1 polymer ?
#
loop_
_entity_poly.entity_id
_entity_poly.type
_entity_poly.pdbx_seq_one_letter_code
_entity_poly.pdbx_strand_id
1 'polypeptide(L)'
;MTKKNVLAVACTLAIAFLASFGFMSEAFAAIPHAPVHASALMDAIRDFAPHLAIPLVVLRADLEELQKKAAAKLGELKDDTAPDVARTIQADHTKLLDEIEQKRAQIRQAEEEEVATRNASSANQAVVETTRAAEIHDIGTRAGMAADVIQTALRNGTAVDAFRAQAFDHLASSQSRTSSVHVITDEQETRRNAQIEALSYRLGAPIPTAGPSAAARGHMGHGLVSLAVELTGYRGFPRNAREVEGIFERAALTTSDFPIILEGSINRTLETRYALARPTYRQIARRRNFRDFRPHTSIKTGDFPMLERVLEDGEIKYGKLTEGKETLSVLSYAKALSISRQLMINDDLGAIQEMLADYGSTVALFEEIVFYTSALNAKLADGNTVFHASHNNLAASGAAIDVTTVSAGRAAMAKQKSIDNNPLLQNAPSIILTGPDTITAAEMLVASITPATVQTVNIFSGRLTPVDTAQIAGNAWYLFSDPAAGSNYRWGYLDGYEAPRVRVENPFGRQGMSMSVEHDFGCGPVDYRYGWKNPGA
;
A
#
# COMPACT_ATOMS: atom_id res chain seq x y z
N MET A 1 1.90 -67.91 -7.90
CA MET A 1 1.75 -68.18 -6.46
C MET A 1 0.34 -67.83 -6.02
N THR A 2 -0.32 -68.77 -5.34
CA THR A 2 -1.76 -68.78 -4.99
C THR A 2 -2.17 -67.69 -4.00
N LYS A 3 -3.46 -67.30 -3.99
CA LYS A 3 -4.11 -66.30 -3.11
C LYS A 3 -3.76 -66.39 -1.61
N LYS A 4 -3.26 -67.52 -1.11
CA LYS A 4 -2.73 -67.67 0.26
C LYS A 4 -1.47 -66.84 0.54
N ASN A 5 -0.65 -66.55 -0.47
CA ASN A 5 0.61 -65.81 -0.28
C ASN A 5 0.39 -64.29 -0.18
N VAL A 6 -0.75 -63.77 -0.65
CA VAL A 6 -1.09 -62.34 -0.53
C VAL A 6 -1.61 -62.01 0.87
N LEU A 7 -2.36 -62.93 1.49
CA LEU A 7 -2.88 -62.74 2.86
C LEU A 7 -1.77 -62.81 3.92
N ALA A 8 -0.77 -63.68 3.71
CA ALA A 8 0.40 -63.79 4.59
C ALA A 8 1.29 -62.54 4.56
N VAL A 9 1.50 -61.96 3.37
CA VAL A 9 2.28 -60.72 3.20
C VAL A 9 1.53 -59.48 3.74
N ALA A 10 0.19 -59.48 3.66
CA ALA A 10 -0.61 -58.41 4.24
C ALA A 10 -0.63 -58.43 5.78
N CYS A 11 -0.66 -59.62 6.40
CA CYS A 11 -0.57 -59.74 7.86
C CYS A 11 0.81 -59.36 8.41
N THR A 12 1.90 -59.72 7.71
CA THR A 12 3.25 -59.33 8.15
C THR A 12 3.50 -57.83 8.01
N LEU A 13 2.96 -57.19 6.97
CA LEU A 13 2.99 -55.72 6.84
C LEU A 13 2.13 -55.02 7.92
N ALA A 14 0.97 -55.56 8.27
CA ALA A 14 0.10 -54.98 9.31
C ALA A 14 0.71 -55.07 10.71
N ILE A 15 1.42 -56.16 11.03
CA ILE A 15 2.12 -56.33 12.32
C ILE A 15 3.37 -55.44 12.38
N ALA A 16 4.09 -55.27 11.26
CA ALA A 16 5.19 -54.30 11.16
C ALA A 16 4.73 -52.84 11.29
N PHE A 17 3.49 -52.54 10.86
CA PHE A 17 2.89 -51.20 10.96
C PHE A 17 2.34 -50.89 12.38
N LEU A 18 1.94 -51.91 13.14
CA LEU A 18 1.53 -51.76 14.54
C LEU A 18 2.72 -51.68 15.50
N ALA A 19 3.89 -52.19 15.13
CA ALA A 19 5.12 -52.09 15.91
C ALA A 19 5.84 -50.73 15.77
N SER A 20 5.57 -49.96 14.71
CA SER A 20 6.18 -48.65 14.46
C SER A 20 5.44 -47.47 15.14
N PHE A 21 4.23 -47.70 15.65
CA PHE A 21 3.48 -46.75 16.47
C PHE A 21 3.20 -47.38 17.83
N GLY A 22 4.08 -47.09 18.81
CA GLY A 22 4.12 -47.72 20.14
C GLY A 22 2.80 -47.71 20.94
N PHE A 23 1.94 -48.69 20.66
CA PHE A 23 0.80 -49.06 21.48
C PHE A 23 0.96 -50.52 21.92
N MET A 24 1.44 -50.73 23.14
CA MET A 24 1.30 -52.01 23.83
C MET A 24 0.38 -51.83 25.04
N SER A 25 -0.88 -52.23 24.90
CA SER A 25 -1.58 -53.12 25.84
C SER A 25 -3.02 -53.33 25.34
N GLU A 26 -3.55 -54.54 25.51
CA GLU A 26 -4.98 -54.95 25.39
C GLU A 26 -5.47 -55.70 24.15
N ALA A 27 -4.74 -55.80 23.03
CA ALA A 27 -5.27 -56.51 21.85
C ALA A 27 -4.97 -58.03 21.75
N PHE A 28 -4.29 -58.64 22.74
CA PHE A 28 -3.87 -60.05 22.65
C PHE A 28 -4.89 -61.07 23.20
N ALA A 29 -6.06 -60.62 23.69
CA ALA A 29 -7.00 -61.46 24.43
C ALA A 29 -8.10 -62.14 23.60
N ALA A 30 -8.17 -61.96 22.27
CA ALA A 30 -9.23 -62.57 21.48
C ALA A 30 -8.78 -62.94 20.07
N ILE A 31 -8.53 -64.24 19.81
CA ILE A 31 -8.86 -64.98 18.56
C ILE A 31 -8.64 -66.50 18.83
N PRO A 32 -9.54 -67.40 18.39
CA PRO A 32 -9.56 -68.81 18.79
C PRO A 32 -8.79 -69.77 17.87
N HIS A 33 -8.56 -70.98 18.41
CA HIS A 33 -7.74 -72.09 17.92
C HIS A 33 -8.01 -72.56 16.47
N ALA A 34 -6.94 -72.67 15.66
CA ALA A 34 -6.87 -73.53 14.48
C ALA A 34 -5.43 -74.06 14.28
N PRO A 35 -5.22 -75.34 13.91
CA PRO A 35 -3.90 -75.96 13.88
C PRO A 35 -3.23 -75.71 12.52
N VAL A 36 -2.12 -74.96 12.50
CA VAL A 36 -1.29 -74.81 11.31
C VAL A 36 0.18 -74.99 11.71
N HIS A 37 0.87 -75.83 10.92
CA HIS A 37 2.23 -76.34 11.10
C HIS A 37 3.22 -75.41 11.82
N ALA A 38 3.64 -75.84 13.02
CA ALA A 38 4.44 -75.09 13.97
C ALA A 38 5.89 -74.76 13.54
N SER A 39 6.39 -75.28 12.41
CA SER A 39 7.78 -75.05 11.99
C SER A 39 7.96 -73.75 11.19
N ALA A 40 7.00 -73.36 10.35
CA ALA A 40 7.18 -72.21 9.45
C ALA A 40 6.86 -70.84 10.10
N LEU A 41 6.00 -70.82 11.11
CA LEU A 41 5.69 -69.62 11.91
C LEU A 41 6.86 -69.27 12.85
N MET A 42 7.56 -70.28 13.35
CA MET A 42 8.66 -70.12 14.31
C MET A 42 9.94 -69.56 13.67
N ASP A 43 10.18 -69.82 12.37
CA ASP A 43 11.32 -69.24 11.66
C ASP A 43 11.07 -67.77 11.25
N ALA A 44 9.83 -67.37 10.96
CA ALA A 44 9.51 -65.98 10.61
C ALA A 44 9.46 -65.02 11.82
N ILE A 45 9.19 -65.54 13.03
CA ILE A 45 9.24 -64.77 14.28
C ILE A 45 10.68 -64.57 14.78
N ARG A 46 11.62 -65.44 14.35
CA ARG A 46 13.04 -65.38 14.72
C ARG A 46 13.74 -64.09 14.24
N ASP A 47 13.25 -63.50 13.15
CA ASP A 47 13.87 -62.33 12.52
C ASP A 47 13.32 -60.97 13.01
N PHE A 48 12.25 -60.94 13.82
CA PHE A 48 11.57 -59.68 14.20
C PHE A 48 11.40 -59.43 15.70
N ALA A 49 11.99 -60.24 16.57
CA ALA A 49 12.07 -60.00 18.01
C ALA A 49 13.55 -60.01 18.45
N PRO A 50 13.96 -59.20 19.44
CA PRO A 50 15.36 -59.09 19.83
C PRO A 50 15.91 -60.48 20.17
N HIS A 51 16.99 -60.81 19.47
CA HIS A 51 17.49 -62.16 19.19
C HIS A 51 18.04 -62.96 20.39
N LEU A 52 17.63 -62.63 21.62
CA LEU A 52 18.15 -63.23 22.85
C LEU A 52 17.06 -63.96 23.66
N ALA A 53 15.80 -63.54 23.58
CA ALA A 53 14.74 -64.19 24.35
C ALA A 53 14.29 -65.54 23.75
N ILE A 54 14.28 -65.67 22.43
CA ILE A 54 13.87 -66.89 21.72
C ILE A 54 14.86 -68.07 21.93
N PRO A 55 16.19 -67.90 21.85
CA PRO A 55 17.12 -69.03 22.05
C PRO A 55 17.06 -69.61 23.47
N LEU A 56 16.88 -68.79 24.51
CA LEU A 56 16.73 -69.27 25.89
C LEU A 56 15.45 -70.09 26.11
N VAL A 57 14.33 -69.68 25.51
CA VAL A 57 13.06 -70.43 25.59
C VAL A 57 13.20 -71.80 24.92
N VAL A 58 13.89 -71.88 23.78
CA VAL A 58 14.15 -73.15 23.07
C VAL A 58 15.07 -74.05 23.90
N LEU A 59 16.18 -73.50 24.44
CA LEU A 59 17.11 -74.28 25.27
C LEU A 59 16.44 -74.84 26.55
N ARG A 60 15.54 -74.08 27.16
CA ARG A 60 14.76 -74.54 28.33
C ARG A 60 13.76 -75.64 27.97
N ALA A 61 13.12 -75.56 26.81
CA ALA A 61 12.22 -76.61 26.32
C ALA A 61 12.97 -77.94 26.03
N ASP A 62 14.16 -77.85 25.40
CA ASP A 62 15.04 -79.00 25.16
C ASP A 62 15.44 -79.70 26.47
N LEU A 63 15.76 -78.91 27.52
CA LEU A 63 16.11 -79.43 28.85
C LEU A 63 14.94 -80.24 29.43
N GLU A 64 13.72 -79.69 29.39
CA GLU A 64 12.54 -80.41 29.88
C GLU A 64 12.29 -81.73 29.14
N GLU A 65 12.52 -81.76 27.83
CA GLU A 65 12.38 -82.98 27.04
C GLU A 65 13.43 -84.03 27.41
N LEU A 66 14.69 -83.63 27.59
CA LEU A 66 15.77 -84.52 28.04
C LEU A 66 15.53 -85.06 29.45
N GLN A 67 15.00 -84.24 30.37
CA GLN A 67 14.62 -84.69 31.71
C GLN A 67 13.50 -85.73 31.67
N LYS A 68 12.48 -85.54 30.81
CA LYS A 68 11.42 -86.52 30.61
C LYS A 68 11.95 -87.83 30.03
N LYS A 69 12.88 -87.77 29.07
CA LYS A 69 13.55 -88.97 28.50
C LYS A 69 14.39 -89.71 29.54
N ALA A 70 15.14 -88.97 30.36
CA ALA A 70 15.93 -89.56 31.44
C ALA A 70 15.06 -90.25 32.51
N ALA A 71 13.93 -89.64 32.87
CA ALA A 71 12.96 -90.22 33.82
C ALA A 71 12.26 -91.46 33.24
N ALA A 72 11.88 -91.44 31.96
CA ALA A 72 11.27 -92.59 31.28
C ALA A 72 12.23 -93.80 31.21
N LYS A 73 13.52 -93.55 30.99
CA LYS A 73 14.55 -94.61 30.98
C LYS A 73 14.78 -95.26 32.34
N LEU A 74 14.66 -94.51 33.43
CA LEU A 74 14.65 -95.08 34.79
C LEU A 74 13.42 -95.96 35.04
N GLY A 75 12.27 -95.63 34.46
CA GLY A 75 11.04 -96.41 34.56
C GLY A 75 11.03 -97.72 33.76
N GLU A 76 11.99 -97.92 32.85
CA GLU A 76 12.18 -99.19 32.11
C GLU A 76 12.87 -100.27 32.96
N LEU A 77 13.47 -99.92 34.12
CA LEU A 77 13.98 -100.88 35.09
C LEU A 77 12.82 -101.47 35.92
N LYS A 78 12.54 -102.77 35.74
CA LYS A 78 11.65 -103.56 36.60
C LYS A 78 12.43 -104.68 37.30
N ASP A 79 11.94 -105.16 38.44
CA ASP A 79 12.64 -106.14 39.30
C ASP A 79 13.02 -107.47 38.61
N ASP A 80 12.42 -107.79 37.45
CA ASP A 80 12.71 -108.98 36.64
C ASP A 80 13.69 -108.74 35.46
N THR A 81 14.41 -107.61 35.44
CA THR A 81 15.29 -107.26 34.32
C THR A 81 16.63 -107.99 34.43
N ALA A 82 17.02 -108.71 33.38
CA ALA A 82 18.30 -109.41 33.32
C ALA A 82 19.50 -108.45 33.56
N PRO A 83 20.53 -108.87 34.31
CA PRO A 83 21.59 -107.99 34.80
C PRO A 83 22.38 -107.28 33.69
N ASP A 84 22.47 -107.87 32.50
CA ASP A 84 23.14 -107.25 31.35
C ASP A 84 22.32 -106.11 30.73
N VAL A 85 20.99 -106.22 30.71
CA VAL A 85 20.07 -105.18 30.19
C VAL A 85 19.94 -104.01 31.16
N ALA A 86 20.00 -104.28 32.47
CA ALA A 86 20.00 -103.24 33.49
C ALA A 86 21.26 -102.34 33.40
N ARG A 87 22.42 -102.92 33.07
CA ARG A 87 23.66 -102.15 32.86
C ARG A 87 23.61 -101.25 31.63
N THR A 88 23.00 -101.70 30.52
CA THR A 88 22.85 -100.86 29.32
C THR A 88 21.90 -99.69 29.56
N ILE A 89 20.80 -99.91 30.27
CA ILE A 89 19.83 -98.84 30.61
C ILE A 89 20.48 -97.82 31.57
N GLN A 90 21.26 -98.28 32.55
CA GLN A 90 22.01 -97.38 33.43
C GLN A 90 23.05 -96.56 32.67
N ALA A 91 23.78 -97.17 31.73
CA ALA A 91 24.76 -96.46 30.90
C ALA A 91 24.10 -95.40 30.00
N ASP A 92 22.93 -95.69 29.44
CA ASP A 92 22.16 -94.72 28.65
C ASP A 92 21.56 -93.61 29.52
N HIS A 93 21.11 -93.94 30.74
CA HIS A 93 20.67 -92.94 31.71
C HIS A 93 21.80 -91.99 32.13
N THR A 94 23.02 -92.51 32.37
CA THR A 94 24.17 -91.67 32.70
C THR A 94 24.55 -90.72 31.56
N LYS A 95 24.47 -91.17 30.30
CA LYS A 95 24.69 -90.30 29.14
C LYS A 95 23.67 -89.17 29.02
N LEU A 96 22.39 -89.47 29.29
CA LEU A 96 21.34 -88.45 29.30
C LEU A 96 21.55 -87.42 30.42
N LEU A 97 22.09 -87.82 31.58
CA LEU A 97 22.45 -86.89 32.65
C LEU A 97 23.59 -85.94 32.22
N ASP A 98 24.61 -86.47 31.54
CA ASP A 98 25.72 -85.65 31.01
C ASP A 98 25.20 -84.64 29.97
N GLU A 99 24.29 -85.04 29.08
CA GLU A 99 23.64 -84.14 28.12
C GLU A 99 22.79 -83.04 28.79
N ILE A 100 22.08 -83.38 29.88
CA ILE A 100 21.32 -82.41 30.68
C ILE A 100 22.25 -81.39 31.34
N GLU A 101 23.41 -81.83 31.84
CA GLU A 101 24.38 -80.93 32.46
C GLU A 101 24.99 -79.96 31.44
N GLN A 102 25.32 -80.45 30.24
CA GLN A 102 25.78 -79.61 29.13
C GLN A 102 24.73 -78.57 28.71
N LYS A 103 23.45 -78.98 28.59
CA LYS A 103 22.35 -78.05 28.25
C LYS A 103 22.10 -77.01 29.35
N ARG A 104 22.21 -77.39 30.63
CA ARG A 104 22.15 -76.44 31.76
C ARG A 104 23.31 -75.44 31.75
N ALA A 105 24.50 -75.85 31.33
CA ALA A 105 25.64 -74.95 31.17
C ALA A 105 25.39 -73.93 30.03
N GLN A 106 24.84 -74.37 28.90
CA GLN A 106 24.49 -73.48 27.78
C GLN A 106 23.42 -72.45 28.15
N ILE A 107 22.41 -72.83 28.93
CA ILE A 107 21.38 -71.89 29.40
C ILE A 107 21.99 -70.80 30.30
N ARG A 108 22.89 -71.17 31.22
CA ARG A 108 23.56 -70.19 32.08
C ARG A 108 24.38 -69.17 31.29
N GLN A 109 25.15 -69.65 30.30
CA GLN A 109 25.94 -68.75 29.43
C GLN A 109 25.03 -67.79 28.65
N ALA A 110 23.92 -68.29 28.09
CA ALA A 110 22.98 -67.44 27.35
C ALA A 110 22.23 -66.43 28.26
N GLU A 111 21.93 -66.78 29.51
CA GLU A 111 21.34 -65.84 30.48
C GLU A 111 22.31 -64.72 30.88
N GLU A 112 23.59 -65.03 31.08
CA GLU A 112 24.63 -64.04 31.37
C GLU A 112 24.82 -63.06 30.20
N GLU A 113 24.81 -63.56 28.96
CA GLU A 113 24.88 -62.72 27.75
C GLU A 113 23.67 -61.80 27.58
N GLU A 114 22.45 -62.27 27.91
CA GLU A 114 21.23 -61.47 27.86
C GLU A 114 21.22 -60.35 28.91
N VAL A 115 21.69 -60.63 30.13
CA VAL A 115 21.83 -59.61 31.18
C VAL A 115 22.87 -58.57 30.79
N ALA A 116 23.99 -58.98 30.21
CA ALA A 116 25.04 -58.06 29.75
C ALA A 116 24.56 -57.12 28.63
N THR A 117 23.82 -57.65 27.65
CA THR A 117 23.27 -56.85 26.53
C THR A 117 22.15 -55.92 26.98
N ARG A 118 21.26 -56.35 27.88
CA ARG A 118 20.25 -55.47 28.49
C ARG A 118 20.90 -54.30 29.23
N ASN A 119 21.90 -54.57 30.08
CA ASN A 119 22.62 -53.53 30.80
C ASN A 119 23.36 -52.56 29.86
N ALA A 120 23.99 -53.06 28.80
CA ALA A 120 24.63 -52.22 27.77
C ALA A 120 23.62 -51.35 27.01
N SER A 121 22.43 -51.89 26.68
CA SER A 121 21.38 -51.14 26.00
C SER A 121 20.77 -50.04 26.88
N SER A 122 20.53 -50.31 28.17
CA SER A 122 20.03 -49.32 29.12
C SER A 122 21.04 -48.22 29.42
N ALA A 123 22.34 -48.56 29.50
CA ALA A 123 23.40 -47.58 29.66
C ALA A 123 23.51 -46.64 28.44
N ASN A 124 23.46 -47.18 27.22
CA ASN A 124 23.48 -46.37 26.00
C ASN A 124 22.24 -45.46 25.88
N GLN A 125 21.05 -45.95 26.23
CA GLN A 125 19.83 -45.13 26.23
C GLN A 125 19.90 -43.98 27.24
N ALA A 126 20.46 -44.22 28.44
CA ALA A 126 20.66 -43.16 29.43
C ALA A 126 21.67 -42.09 28.98
N VAL A 127 22.73 -42.50 28.28
CA VAL A 127 23.72 -41.55 27.71
C VAL A 127 23.10 -40.71 26.59
N VAL A 128 22.31 -41.32 25.69
CA VAL A 128 21.62 -40.60 24.61
C VAL A 128 20.57 -39.62 25.14
N GLU A 129 19.88 -39.97 26.23
CA GLU A 129 18.88 -39.10 26.83
C GLU A 129 19.51 -37.91 27.59
N THR A 130 20.66 -38.14 28.25
CA THR A 130 21.39 -37.05 28.92
C THR A 130 22.02 -36.07 27.91
N THR A 131 22.54 -36.54 26.78
CA THR A 131 23.02 -35.65 25.70
C THR A 131 21.87 -34.89 25.04
N ARG A 132 20.72 -35.54 24.77
CA ARG A 132 19.51 -34.87 24.26
C ARG A 132 19.05 -33.74 25.19
N ALA A 133 18.97 -34.02 26.49
CA ALA A 133 18.53 -33.04 27.47
C ALA A 133 19.49 -31.84 27.57
N ALA A 134 20.81 -32.09 27.52
CA ALA A 134 21.83 -31.04 27.52
C ALA A 134 21.75 -30.15 26.27
N GLU A 135 21.56 -30.73 25.08
CA GLU A 135 21.45 -29.97 23.83
C GLU A 135 20.19 -29.09 23.79
N ILE A 136 19.04 -29.61 24.21
CA ILE A 136 17.78 -28.84 24.28
C ILE A 136 17.93 -27.66 25.26
N HIS A 137 18.58 -27.88 26.40
CA HIS A 137 18.82 -26.83 27.37
C HIS A 137 19.76 -25.74 26.82
N ASP A 138 20.87 -26.12 26.18
CA ASP A 138 21.82 -25.16 25.57
C ASP A 138 21.19 -24.36 24.42
N ILE A 139 20.38 -25.00 23.57
CA ILE A 139 19.66 -24.33 22.48
C ILE A 139 18.64 -23.33 23.04
N GLY A 140 17.82 -23.75 24.01
CA GLY A 140 16.75 -22.92 24.56
C GLY A 140 17.29 -21.69 25.30
N THR A 141 18.38 -21.87 26.06
CA THR A 141 19.07 -20.78 26.75
C THR A 141 19.73 -19.80 25.78
N ARG A 142 20.39 -20.29 24.71
CA ARG A 142 20.99 -19.42 23.68
C ARG A 142 19.94 -18.66 22.87
N ALA A 143 18.77 -19.26 22.64
CA ALA A 143 17.64 -18.63 21.94
C ALA A 143 16.83 -17.66 22.81
N GLY A 144 17.15 -17.52 24.11
CA GLY A 144 16.45 -16.63 25.04
C GLY A 144 15.01 -17.07 25.35
N MET A 145 14.70 -18.37 25.23
CA MET A 145 13.37 -18.90 25.51
C MET A 145 13.12 -18.98 27.03
N ALA A 146 11.86 -18.85 27.43
CA ALA A 146 11.47 -18.98 28.84
C ALA A 146 11.71 -20.40 29.36
N ALA A 147 12.11 -20.51 30.63
CA ALA A 147 12.56 -21.77 31.24
C ALA A 147 11.44 -22.84 31.32
N ASP A 148 10.19 -22.42 31.35
CA ASP A 148 8.98 -23.26 31.30
C ASP A 148 8.80 -23.98 29.96
N VAL A 149 9.08 -23.30 28.84
CA VAL A 149 9.02 -23.87 27.49
C VAL A 149 10.10 -24.94 27.32
N ILE A 150 11.32 -24.67 27.79
CA ILE A 150 12.45 -25.61 27.79
C ILE A 150 12.11 -26.86 28.63
N GLN A 151 11.57 -26.66 29.83
CA GLN A 151 11.13 -27.74 30.73
C GLN A 151 10.03 -28.62 30.11
N THR A 152 9.11 -28.02 29.37
CA THR A 152 8.03 -28.73 28.69
C THR A 152 8.54 -29.59 27.54
N ALA A 153 9.49 -29.07 26.74
CA ALA A 153 10.13 -29.81 25.66
C ALA A 153 10.94 -31.02 26.18
N LEU A 154 11.60 -30.87 27.33
CA LEU A 154 12.31 -31.96 27.99
C LEU A 154 11.35 -33.08 28.44
N ARG A 155 10.21 -32.73 29.06
CA ARG A 155 9.19 -33.71 29.51
C ARG A 155 8.48 -34.42 28.37
N ASN A 156 8.21 -33.71 27.27
CA ASN A 156 7.47 -34.26 26.14
C ASN A 156 8.34 -35.15 25.22
N GLY A 157 9.64 -35.28 25.50
CA GLY A 157 10.52 -36.12 24.69
C GLY A 157 10.75 -35.58 23.27
N THR A 158 10.69 -34.26 23.07
CA THR A 158 10.87 -33.69 21.71
C THR A 158 12.26 -34.00 21.16
N ALA A 159 12.32 -34.39 19.88
CA ALA A 159 13.58 -34.57 19.17
C ALA A 159 14.35 -33.23 19.08
N VAL A 160 15.69 -33.30 19.12
CA VAL A 160 16.54 -32.10 19.14
C VAL A 160 16.31 -31.23 17.91
N ASP A 161 16.14 -31.83 16.73
CA ASP A 161 15.94 -31.08 15.48
C ASP A 161 14.61 -30.33 15.43
N ALA A 162 13.55 -30.91 16.01
CA ALA A 162 12.26 -30.24 16.15
C ALA A 162 12.36 -29.04 17.10
N PHE A 163 13.14 -29.18 18.19
CA PHE A 163 13.37 -28.09 19.13
C PHE A 163 14.26 -26.99 18.53
N ARG A 164 15.25 -27.34 17.69
CA ARG A 164 16.05 -26.35 16.92
C ARG A 164 15.15 -25.50 16.03
N ALA A 165 14.22 -26.11 15.29
CA ALA A 165 13.28 -25.36 14.45
C ALA A 165 12.42 -24.38 15.27
N GLN A 166 11.87 -24.84 16.39
CA GLN A 166 11.09 -23.98 17.31
C GLN A 166 11.93 -22.82 17.89
N ALA A 167 13.18 -23.08 18.25
CA ALA A 167 14.09 -22.06 18.74
C ALA A 167 14.44 -21.01 17.65
N PHE A 168 14.60 -21.44 16.39
CA PHE A 168 14.80 -20.53 15.27
C PHE A 168 13.57 -19.66 14.99
N ASP A 169 12.36 -20.22 15.04
CA ASP A 169 11.12 -19.45 14.89
C ASP A 169 10.96 -18.43 16.03
N HIS A 170 11.30 -18.82 17.26
CA HIS A 170 11.30 -17.91 18.41
C HIS A 170 12.28 -16.76 18.22
N LEU A 171 13.50 -17.03 17.75
CA LEU A 171 14.50 -16.00 17.43
C LEU A 171 14.04 -15.06 16.30
N ALA A 172 13.45 -15.60 15.23
CA ALA A 172 12.92 -14.82 14.12
C ALA A 172 11.78 -13.88 14.56
N SER A 173 10.91 -14.35 15.46
CA SER A 173 9.83 -13.53 16.02
C SER A 173 10.30 -12.51 17.06
N SER A 174 11.37 -12.82 17.80
CA SER A 174 11.93 -11.98 18.86
C SER A 174 12.95 -10.97 18.35
N GLN A 175 13.39 -11.10 17.09
CA GLN A 175 14.21 -10.11 16.43
C GLN A 175 13.36 -8.85 16.22
N SER A 176 13.37 -7.98 17.22
CA SER A 176 12.90 -6.61 17.12
C SER A 176 13.41 -6.06 15.79
N ARG A 177 12.49 -5.54 14.97
CA ARG A 177 12.81 -4.71 13.82
C ARG A 177 13.69 -3.58 14.32
N THR A 178 15.01 -3.78 14.31
CA THR A 178 15.98 -2.74 14.55
C THR A 178 15.56 -1.58 13.68
N SER A 179 15.30 -0.42 14.29
CA SER A 179 14.89 0.78 13.56
C SER A 179 15.85 0.92 12.39
N SER A 180 15.34 0.81 11.16
CA SER A 180 16.11 1.22 10.01
C SER A 180 16.41 2.69 10.25
N VAL A 181 17.64 3.03 10.64
CA VAL A 181 18.10 4.41 10.63
C VAL A 181 18.20 4.77 9.16
N HIS A 182 17.11 5.27 8.63
CA HIS A 182 17.05 5.83 7.31
C HIS A 182 17.57 7.25 7.45
N VAL A 183 18.86 7.46 7.22
CA VAL A 183 19.38 8.82 6.99
C VAL A 183 18.98 9.18 5.56
N ILE A 184 17.80 9.78 5.43
CA ILE A 184 17.36 10.47 4.22
C ILE A 184 17.55 11.95 4.53
N THR A 185 18.26 12.67 3.67
CA THR A 185 18.59 14.11 3.72
C THR A 185 19.74 14.55 4.64
N ASP A 186 20.48 15.54 4.15
CA ASP A 186 21.56 16.25 4.84
C ASP A 186 21.00 17.00 6.08
N GLU A 187 21.80 17.11 7.15
CA GLU A 187 21.38 17.78 8.39
C GLU A 187 21.05 19.26 8.14
N GLN A 188 21.78 19.90 7.22
CA GLN A 188 21.51 21.28 6.83
C GLN A 188 20.15 21.42 6.12
N GLU A 189 19.84 20.49 5.22
CA GLU A 189 18.57 20.48 4.49
C GLU A 189 17.38 20.19 5.42
N THR A 190 17.52 19.26 6.36
CA THR A 190 16.48 18.98 7.37
C THR A 190 16.23 20.18 8.26
N ARG A 191 17.29 20.86 8.73
CA ARG A 191 17.17 22.08 9.53
C ARG A 191 16.50 23.20 8.75
N ARG A 192 16.93 23.42 7.50
CA ARG A 192 16.34 24.42 6.60
C ARG A 192 14.85 24.17 6.38
N ASN A 193 14.46 22.93 6.08
CA ASN A 193 13.06 22.56 5.88
C ASN A 193 12.22 22.75 7.16
N ALA A 194 12.80 22.46 8.34
CA ALA A 194 12.16 22.71 9.62
C ALA A 194 11.97 24.21 9.91
N GLN A 195 12.96 25.05 9.58
CA GLN A 195 12.87 26.51 9.71
C GLN A 195 11.85 27.10 8.72
N ILE A 196 11.82 26.61 7.46
CA ILE A 196 10.81 26.99 6.45
C ILE A 196 9.41 26.66 6.95
N GLU A 197 9.21 25.45 7.46
CA GLU A 197 7.92 25.03 8.01
C GLU A 197 7.50 25.91 9.18
N ALA A 198 8.37 26.12 10.16
CA ALA A 198 8.07 26.94 11.34
C ALA A 198 7.72 28.38 10.97
N LEU A 199 8.51 29.00 10.09
CA LEU A 199 8.28 30.37 9.63
C LEU A 199 6.97 30.46 8.82
N SER A 200 6.64 29.46 8.00
CA SER A 200 5.39 29.45 7.22
C SER A 200 4.14 29.51 8.11
N TYR A 201 4.12 28.80 9.24
CA TYR A 201 3.00 28.88 10.18
C TYR A 201 2.88 30.27 10.83
N ARG A 202 4.01 30.92 11.11
CA ARG A 202 4.02 32.30 11.63
C ARG A 202 3.60 33.33 10.60
N LEU A 203 3.87 33.09 9.31
CA LEU A 203 3.37 33.89 8.19
C LEU A 203 1.89 33.60 7.88
N GLY A 204 1.24 32.74 8.67
CA GLY A 204 -0.19 32.47 8.57
C GLY A 204 -0.56 31.26 7.72
N ALA A 205 0.35 30.35 7.41
CA ALA A 205 -0.04 29.05 6.87
C ALA A 205 -0.87 28.27 7.91
N PRO A 206 -1.94 27.55 7.50
CA PRO A 206 -2.72 26.73 8.43
C PRO A 206 -1.85 25.61 9.00
N ILE A 207 -1.94 25.41 10.31
CA ILE A 207 -1.23 24.33 11.00
C ILE A 207 -1.97 23.02 10.71
N PRO A 208 -1.28 21.94 10.28
CA PRO A 208 -1.88 20.63 10.09
C PRO A 208 -2.57 20.13 11.37
N THR A 209 -3.61 19.33 11.23
CA THR A 209 -4.35 18.73 12.37
C THR A 209 -3.46 17.86 13.27
N ALA A 210 -2.41 17.25 12.72
CA ALA A 210 -1.39 16.50 13.47
C ALA A 210 -0.38 17.38 14.23
N GLY A 211 -0.49 18.71 14.10
CA GLY A 211 0.46 19.70 14.62
C GLY A 211 1.72 19.83 13.77
N PRO A 212 2.62 20.79 14.11
CA PRO A 212 3.89 20.99 13.42
C PRO A 212 4.79 19.75 13.53
N SER A 213 5.65 19.56 12.52
CA SER A 213 6.66 18.50 12.57
C SER A 213 7.56 18.62 13.81
N ALA A 214 8.08 17.49 14.29
CA ALA A 214 8.90 17.47 15.51
C ALA A 214 10.13 18.39 15.41
N ALA A 215 10.74 18.49 14.22
CA ALA A 215 11.86 19.39 13.95
C ALA A 215 11.43 20.87 13.91
N ALA A 216 10.27 21.19 13.34
CA ALA A 216 9.79 22.57 13.25
C ALA A 216 9.41 23.16 14.62
N ARG A 217 8.97 22.35 15.59
CA ARG A 217 8.56 22.82 16.93
C ARG A 217 9.63 23.65 17.65
N GLY A 218 10.90 23.31 17.47
CA GLY A 218 12.02 24.05 18.07
C GLY A 218 12.19 25.46 17.49
N HIS A 219 11.77 25.67 16.23
CA HIS A 219 11.94 26.93 15.51
C HIS A 219 10.66 27.80 15.48
N MET A 220 9.54 27.33 16.04
CA MET A 220 8.27 28.07 16.07
C MET A 220 8.33 29.42 16.80
N GLY A 221 9.29 29.59 17.71
CA GLY A 221 9.49 30.85 18.44
C GLY A 221 10.34 31.88 17.69
N HIS A 222 10.96 31.52 16.57
CA HIS A 222 11.89 32.41 15.87
C HIS A 222 11.15 33.40 14.97
N GLY A 223 11.42 34.69 15.15
CA GLY A 223 11.08 35.75 14.17
C GLY A 223 12.15 35.92 13.11
N LEU A 224 11.99 36.87 12.20
CA LEU A 224 13.00 37.15 11.17
C LEU A 224 14.33 37.53 11.81
N VAL A 225 14.30 38.30 12.90
CA VAL A 225 15.52 38.73 13.61
C VAL A 225 16.18 37.54 14.31
N SER A 226 15.39 36.70 15.00
CA SER A 226 15.90 35.50 15.68
C SER A 226 16.48 34.49 14.70
N LEU A 227 15.84 34.31 13.54
CA LEU A 227 16.31 33.45 12.47
C LEU A 227 17.62 33.99 11.87
N ALA A 228 17.71 35.30 11.62
CA ALA A 228 18.93 35.92 11.12
C ALA A 228 20.10 35.82 12.12
N VAL A 229 19.83 35.94 13.43
CA VAL A 229 20.82 35.72 14.50
C VAL A 229 21.35 34.28 14.47
N GLU A 230 20.45 33.30 14.37
CA GLU A 230 20.79 31.87 14.32
C GLU A 230 21.67 31.56 13.11
N LEU A 231 21.29 32.04 11.92
CA LEU A 231 21.98 31.75 10.66
C LEU A 231 23.32 32.48 10.52
N THR A 232 23.45 33.66 11.12
CA THR A 232 24.74 34.41 11.13
C THR A 232 25.67 33.98 12.26
N GLY A 233 25.23 33.10 13.17
CA GLY A 233 25.99 32.68 14.34
C GLY A 233 26.25 33.82 15.34
N TYR A 234 25.39 34.85 15.34
CA TYR A 234 25.56 36.00 16.21
C TYR A 234 25.34 35.61 17.68
N ARG A 235 26.28 35.98 18.55
CA ARG A 235 26.23 35.62 19.98
C ARG A 235 25.37 36.62 20.76
N GLY A 236 24.16 36.22 21.11
CA GLY A 236 23.22 36.99 21.93
C GLY A 236 22.07 37.61 21.14
N PHE A 237 21.20 38.36 21.83
CA PHE A 237 20.10 39.08 21.20
C PHE A 237 20.54 40.52 20.85
N PRO A 238 20.22 41.03 19.64
CA PRO A 238 20.59 42.39 19.25
C PRO A 238 19.93 43.43 20.17
N ARG A 239 20.70 44.44 20.58
CA ARG A 239 20.26 45.45 21.55
C ARG A 239 19.75 46.73 20.88
N ASN A 240 20.21 46.99 19.65
CA ASN A 240 19.94 48.22 18.92
C ASN A 240 19.57 47.94 17.46
N ALA A 241 18.81 48.84 16.84
CA ALA A 241 18.43 48.73 15.42
C ALA A 241 19.64 48.57 14.48
N ARG A 242 20.77 49.23 14.78
CA ARG A 242 22.01 49.09 14.02
C ARG A 242 22.58 47.66 14.03
N GLU A 243 22.47 46.98 15.17
CA GLU A 243 22.92 45.58 15.29
C GLU A 243 21.99 44.65 14.51
N VAL A 244 20.68 44.89 14.59
CA VAL A 244 19.67 44.17 13.81
C VAL A 244 19.94 44.32 12.31
N GLU A 245 20.21 45.53 11.84
CA GLU A 245 20.60 45.78 10.45
C GLU A 245 21.87 45.06 10.05
N GLY A 246 22.94 45.19 10.83
CA GLY A 246 24.21 44.51 10.53
C GLY A 246 24.08 42.99 10.55
N ILE A 247 23.10 42.43 11.25
CA ILE A 247 22.76 41.00 11.20
C ILE A 247 21.99 40.69 9.91
N PHE A 248 20.97 41.46 9.54
CA PHE A 248 20.23 41.26 8.30
C PHE A 248 21.10 41.46 7.05
N GLU A 249 22.00 42.44 7.03
CA GLU A 249 22.94 42.65 5.94
C GLU A 249 23.86 41.45 5.75
N ARG A 250 24.37 40.88 6.85
CA ARG A 250 25.16 39.64 6.82
C ARG A 250 24.34 38.43 6.41
N ALA A 251 23.10 38.34 6.90
CA ALA A 251 22.16 37.27 6.57
C ALA A 251 21.68 37.34 5.11
N ALA A 252 21.66 38.52 4.50
CA ALA A 252 21.24 38.74 3.12
C ALA A 252 22.36 38.47 2.09
N LEU A 253 23.59 38.18 2.53
CA LEU A 253 24.67 37.75 1.64
C LEU A 253 24.36 36.37 1.04
N THR A 254 24.81 36.13 -0.20
CA THR A 254 24.52 34.92 -0.98
C THR A 254 24.94 33.61 -0.31
N THR A 255 25.86 33.67 0.66
CA THR A 255 26.35 32.50 1.41
C THR A 255 25.46 32.07 2.58
N SER A 256 24.40 32.83 2.89
CA SER A 256 23.49 32.57 4.00
C SER A 256 22.21 31.88 3.52
N ASP A 257 21.70 30.96 4.33
CA ASP A 257 20.43 30.26 4.08
C ASP A 257 19.19 31.14 4.33
N PHE A 258 19.36 32.35 4.88
CA PHE A 258 18.25 33.23 5.25
C PHE A 258 17.33 33.61 4.09
N PRO A 259 17.82 34.06 2.91
CA PRO A 259 16.96 34.36 1.78
C PRO A 259 16.22 33.11 1.28
N ILE A 260 16.86 31.94 1.32
CA ILE A 260 16.28 30.65 0.88
C ILE A 260 15.13 30.25 1.83
N ILE A 261 15.34 30.38 3.14
CA ILE A 261 14.31 30.05 4.14
C ILE A 261 13.13 31.02 4.05
N LEU A 262 13.42 32.32 3.92
CA LEU A 262 12.40 33.34 3.76
C LEU A 262 11.57 33.09 2.49
N GLU A 263 12.23 32.88 1.35
CA GLU A 263 11.59 32.56 0.07
C GLU A 263 10.73 31.28 0.16
N GLY A 264 11.28 30.19 0.71
CA GLY A 264 10.55 28.94 0.88
C GLY A 264 9.33 29.06 1.80
N SER A 265 9.45 29.83 2.88
CA SER A 265 8.35 30.06 3.83
C SER A 265 7.22 30.91 3.23
N ILE A 266 7.57 31.94 2.43
CA ILE A 266 6.63 32.78 1.70
C ILE A 266 5.94 31.95 0.63
N ASN A 267 6.69 31.17 -0.16
CA ASN A 267 6.13 30.32 -1.22
C ASN A 267 5.13 29.30 -0.68
N ARG A 268 5.47 28.60 0.40
CA ARG A 268 4.56 27.64 1.05
C ARG A 268 3.28 28.31 1.57
N THR A 269 3.43 29.50 2.17
CA THR A 269 2.28 30.26 2.68
C THR A 269 1.39 30.73 1.52
N LEU A 270 2.00 31.31 0.49
CA LEU A 270 1.31 31.82 -0.69
C LEU A 270 0.59 30.70 -1.45
N GLU A 271 1.23 29.54 -1.65
CA GLU A 271 0.63 28.36 -2.27
C GLU A 271 -0.61 27.90 -1.50
N THR A 272 -0.52 27.84 -0.18
CA THR A 272 -1.65 27.42 0.65
C THR A 272 -2.81 28.42 0.58
N ARG A 273 -2.51 29.72 0.55
CA ARG A 273 -3.52 30.78 0.41
C ARG A 273 -4.15 30.78 -0.97
N TYR A 274 -3.35 30.58 -2.00
CA TYR A 274 -3.79 30.48 -3.38
C TYR A 274 -4.68 29.24 -3.60
N ALA A 275 -4.38 28.10 -2.97
CA ALA A 275 -5.21 26.89 -3.03
C ALA A 275 -6.62 27.07 -2.43
N LEU A 276 -6.79 28.01 -1.50
CA LEU A 276 -8.11 28.35 -0.94
C LEU A 276 -8.95 29.17 -1.93
N ALA A 277 -8.31 29.94 -2.80
CA ALA A 277 -9.00 30.71 -3.82
C ALA A 277 -9.49 29.79 -4.95
N ARG A 278 -10.80 29.75 -5.17
CA ARG A 278 -11.45 28.93 -6.20
C ARG A 278 -12.07 29.84 -7.26
N PRO A 279 -11.30 30.28 -8.27
CA PRO A 279 -11.82 31.16 -9.29
C PRO A 279 -12.87 30.45 -10.16
N THR A 280 -13.85 31.22 -10.63
CA THR A 280 -15.06 30.67 -11.26
C THR A 280 -14.79 30.02 -12.61
N TYR A 281 -13.80 30.51 -13.36
CA TYR A 281 -13.44 30.01 -14.68
C TYR A 281 -13.06 28.51 -14.69
N ARG A 282 -12.56 27.97 -13.58
CA ARG A 282 -12.18 26.55 -13.45
C ARG A 282 -13.37 25.60 -13.60
N GLN A 283 -14.59 26.09 -13.36
CA GLN A 283 -15.82 25.32 -13.52
C GLN A 283 -16.31 25.28 -14.98
N ILE A 284 -15.91 26.25 -15.81
CA ILE A 284 -16.41 26.44 -17.18
C ILE A 284 -15.38 25.98 -18.22
N ALA A 285 -14.09 26.10 -17.89
CA ALA A 285 -13.00 25.87 -18.82
C ALA A 285 -12.17 24.63 -18.44
N ARG A 286 -11.67 23.92 -19.44
CA ARG A 286 -10.88 22.70 -19.21
C ARG A 286 -9.40 23.01 -19.01
N ARG A 287 -8.79 22.41 -17.98
CA ARG A 287 -7.35 22.51 -17.74
C ARG A 287 -6.54 21.77 -18.82
N ARG A 288 -5.44 22.38 -19.26
CA ARG A 288 -4.42 21.80 -20.14
C ARG A 288 -3.04 22.15 -19.58
N ASN A 289 -2.11 21.20 -19.59
CA ASN A 289 -0.73 21.48 -19.21
C ASN A 289 0.04 22.04 -20.42
N PHE A 290 0.80 23.11 -20.21
CA PHE A 290 1.64 23.73 -21.23
C PHE A 290 3.11 23.47 -20.91
N ARG A 291 3.86 22.88 -21.85
CA ARG A 291 5.28 22.57 -21.62
C ARG A 291 6.20 23.77 -21.86
N ASP A 292 5.78 24.70 -22.72
CA ASP A 292 6.57 25.86 -23.09
C ASP A 292 5.68 27.07 -23.44
N PHE A 293 6.29 28.25 -23.59
CA PHE A 293 5.62 29.51 -23.96
C PHE A 293 5.26 29.62 -25.45
N ARG A 294 5.61 28.64 -26.28
CA ARG A 294 5.31 28.73 -27.72
C ARG A 294 3.80 28.56 -27.93
N PRO A 295 3.24 29.10 -29.03
CA PRO A 295 1.85 28.84 -29.38
C PRO A 295 1.61 27.33 -29.59
N HIS A 296 0.84 26.73 -28.70
CA HIS A 296 0.38 25.35 -28.78
C HIS A 296 -0.85 25.30 -29.66
N THR A 297 -0.80 24.47 -30.70
CA THR A 297 -1.99 24.19 -31.49
C THR A 297 -2.86 23.19 -30.74
N SER A 298 -4.07 23.62 -30.42
CA SER A 298 -5.16 22.72 -30.08
C SER A 298 -5.81 22.27 -31.38
N ILE A 299 -5.54 21.03 -31.76
CA ILE A 299 -6.23 20.39 -32.87
C ILE A 299 -7.63 19.99 -32.35
N LYS A 300 -8.65 20.57 -32.97
CA LYS A 300 -10.01 20.02 -33.00
C LYS A 300 -9.94 18.84 -33.96
N THR A 301 -9.68 17.64 -33.44
CA THR A 301 -9.85 16.44 -34.25
C THR A 301 -11.34 16.36 -34.57
N GLY A 302 -11.67 16.34 -35.86
CA GLY A 302 -13.03 16.09 -36.32
C GLY A 302 -13.56 14.76 -35.78
N ASP A 303 -14.87 14.55 -35.91
CA ASP A 303 -15.46 13.31 -35.44
C ASP A 303 -14.81 12.15 -36.20
N PHE A 304 -14.62 11.02 -35.51
CA PHE A 304 -14.31 9.80 -36.23
C PHE A 304 -15.43 9.55 -37.26
N PRO A 305 -15.08 9.24 -38.52
CA PRO A 305 -16.05 9.01 -39.57
C PRO A 305 -17.02 7.91 -39.12
N MET A 306 -18.31 8.14 -39.33
CA MET A 306 -19.35 7.24 -38.81
C MET A 306 -19.17 5.85 -39.39
N LEU A 307 -19.43 4.82 -38.58
CA LEU A 307 -19.33 3.43 -39.02
C LEU A 307 -20.36 3.18 -40.10
N GLU A 308 -19.89 2.88 -41.31
CA GLU A 308 -20.74 2.39 -42.39
C GLU A 308 -20.97 0.88 -42.23
N ARG A 309 -22.16 0.40 -42.58
CA ARG A 309 -22.46 -1.03 -42.56
C ARG A 309 -21.64 -1.73 -43.65
N VAL A 310 -20.68 -2.56 -43.23
CA VAL A 310 -19.93 -3.44 -44.15
C VAL A 310 -20.85 -4.61 -44.53
N LEU A 311 -21.02 -4.86 -45.83
CA LEU A 311 -21.73 -6.04 -46.35
C LEU A 311 -20.78 -7.24 -46.36
N GLU A 312 -21.29 -8.46 -46.53
CA GLU A 312 -20.50 -9.70 -46.42
C GLU A 312 -19.29 -9.76 -47.38
N ASP A 313 -19.36 -9.07 -48.53
CA ASP A 313 -18.24 -8.85 -49.48
C ASP A 313 -17.87 -7.36 -49.63
N GLY A 314 -18.24 -6.52 -48.66
CA GLY A 314 -18.04 -5.06 -48.73
C GLY A 314 -16.63 -4.62 -48.33
N GLU A 315 -16.03 -3.70 -49.09
CA GLU A 315 -14.77 -3.06 -48.72
C GLU A 315 -14.98 -2.06 -47.57
N ILE A 316 -14.05 -2.06 -46.59
CA ILE A 316 -14.01 -1.08 -45.50
C ILE A 316 -13.52 0.25 -46.09
N LYS A 317 -14.39 1.26 -46.13
CA LYS A 317 -14.01 2.58 -46.62
C LYS A 317 -13.11 3.30 -45.62
N TYR A 318 -12.03 3.88 -46.11
CA TYR A 318 -11.19 4.80 -45.34
C TYR A 318 -11.91 6.12 -45.14
N GLY A 319 -12.13 6.47 -43.89
CA GLY A 319 -12.70 7.76 -43.55
C GLY A 319 -11.63 8.87 -43.50
N LYS A 320 -12.03 10.09 -43.86
CA LYS A 320 -11.19 11.29 -43.82
C LYS A 320 -11.44 12.03 -42.51
N LEU A 321 -10.36 12.40 -41.81
CA LEU A 321 -10.44 13.25 -40.63
C LEU A 321 -10.26 14.71 -41.05
N THR A 322 -11.21 15.57 -40.68
CA THR A 322 -11.11 17.02 -40.84
C THR A 322 -10.55 17.61 -39.54
N GLU A 323 -9.62 18.57 -39.62
CA GLU A 323 -8.98 19.18 -38.45
C GLU A 323 -9.22 20.68 -38.41
N GLY A 324 -9.61 21.20 -37.24
CA GLY A 324 -9.58 22.64 -36.93
C GLY A 324 -8.37 22.97 -36.06
N LYS A 325 -7.63 24.04 -36.36
CA LYS A 325 -6.49 24.49 -35.56
C LYS A 325 -6.84 25.77 -34.80
N GLU A 326 -6.78 25.71 -33.48
CA GLU A 326 -6.76 26.89 -32.60
C GLU A 326 -5.39 27.00 -31.91
N THR A 327 -4.88 28.19 -31.65
CA THR A 327 -3.58 28.42 -31.00
C THR A 327 -3.76 29.00 -29.60
N LEU A 328 -3.04 28.44 -28.61
CA LEU A 328 -3.02 28.92 -27.23
C LEU A 328 -1.58 29.03 -26.73
N SER A 329 -1.25 30.06 -25.97
CA SER A 329 0.06 30.23 -25.35
C SER A 329 -0.07 30.65 -23.89
N VAL A 330 0.92 30.29 -23.09
CA VAL A 330 1.10 30.80 -21.72
C VAL A 330 1.87 32.10 -21.80
N LEU A 331 1.53 33.05 -20.93
CA LEU A 331 2.28 34.29 -20.74
C LEU A 331 2.77 34.36 -19.29
N SER A 332 3.93 34.98 -19.11
CA SER A 332 4.52 35.20 -17.78
C SER A 332 4.11 36.56 -17.26
N TYR A 333 3.59 36.58 -16.03
CA TYR A 333 3.18 37.80 -15.34
C TYR A 333 3.99 37.95 -14.07
N ALA A 334 4.49 39.15 -13.79
CA ALA A 334 5.29 39.41 -12.60
C ALA A 334 5.00 40.79 -12.00
N LYS A 335 5.09 40.89 -10.67
CA LYS A 335 5.02 42.17 -9.94
C LYS A 335 6.02 42.18 -8.79
N ALA A 336 6.83 43.24 -8.73
CA ALA A 336 7.73 43.47 -7.61
C ALA A 336 7.02 44.20 -6.45
N LEU A 337 7.31 43.74 -5.24
CA LEU A 337 6.91 44.30 -3.96
C LEU A 337 8.18 44.51 -3.12
N SER A 338 8.14 45.42 -2.15
CA SER A 338 9.29 45.65 -1.28
C SER A 338 8.86 45.67 0.18
N ILE A 339 9.55 44.90 1.01
CA ILE A 339 9.47 44.99 2.47
C ILE A 339 10.34 46.15 2.92
N SER A 340 9.76 47.10 3.65
CA SER A 340 10.50 48.25 4.17
C SER A 340 11.48 47.81 5.26
N ARG A 341 12.60 48.51 5.38
CA ARG A 341 13.55 48.36 6.49
C ARG A 341 12.88 48.44 7.88
N GLN A 342 11.86 49.28 8.02
CA GLN A 342 11.13 49.45 9.28
C GLN A 342 10.39 48.16 9.68
N LEU A 343 9.71 47.52 8.73
CA LEU A 343 9.02 46.25 8.98
C LEU A 343 10.01 45.13 9.35
N MET A 344 11.18 45.09 8.71
CA MET A 344 12.23 44.11 9.05
C MET A 344 12.78 44.32 10.46
N ILE A 345 13.08 45.57 10.84
CA ILE A 345 13.63 45.88 12.17
C ILE A 345 12.61 45.63 13.27
N ASN A 346 11.33 45.91 13.00
CA ASN A 346 10.24 45.69 13.94
C ASN A 346 9.83 44.21 14.05
N ASP A 347 10.36 43.32 13.19
CA ASP A 347 10.01 41.90 13.11
C ASP A 347 8.49 41.66 13.08
N ASP A 348 7.76 42.54 12.38
CA ASP A 348 6.30 42.49 12.31
C ASP A 348 5.86 41.48 11.24
N LEU A 349 5.87 40.21 11.64
CA LEU A 349 5.35 39.11 10.82
C LEU A 349 3.84 39.24 10.54
N GLY A 350 3.10 39.97 11.37
CA GLY A 350 1.66 40.17 11.18
C GLY A 350 1.37 41.00 9.94
N ALA A 351 2.10 42.11 9.77
CA ALA A 351 2.00 42.94 8.56
C ALA A 351 2.40 42.19 7.28
N ILE A 352 3.42 41.33 7.37
CA ILE A 352 3.85 40.48 6.24
C ILE A 352 2.78 39.43 5.94
N GLN A 353 2.19 38.81 6.96
CA GLN A 353 1.10 37.85 6.80
C GLN A 353 -0.11 38.45 6.10
N GLU A 354 -0.56 39.65 6.51
CA GLU A 354 -1.69 40.35 5.89
C GLU A 354 -1.41 40.65 4.42
N MET A 355 -0.22 41.19 4.12
CA MET A 355 0.23 41.46 2.76
C MET A 355 0.26 40.18 1.88
N LEU A 356 0.71 39.04 2.41
CA LEU A 356 0.74 37.77 1.68
C LEU A 356 -0.66 37.16 1.50
N ALA A 357 -1.54 37.32 2.49
CA ALA A 357 -2.92 36.83 2.43
C ALA A 357 -3.72 37.54 1.33
N ASP A 358 -3.59 38.87 1.27
CA ASP A 358 -4.20 39.68 0.20
C ASP A 358 -3.67 39.26 -1.18
N TYR A 359 -2.38 38.98 -1.26
CA TYR A 359 -1.75 38.62 -2.53
C TYR A 359 -2.25 37.29 -3.11
N GLY A 360 -2.42 36.26 -2.27
CA GLY A 360 -2.93 34.96 -2.74
C GLY A 360 -4.32 35.07 -3.38
N SER A 361 -5.21 35.87 -2.80
CA SER A 361 -6.52 36.16 -3.37
C SER A 361 -6.45 37.03 -4.63
N THR A 362 -5.52 37.99 -4.66
CA THR A 362 -5.30 38.89 -5.80
C THR A 362 -4.81 38.14 -7.04
N VAL A 363 -3.94 37.13 -6.89
CA VAL A 363 -3.50 36.30 -8.02
C VAL A 363 -4.66 35.52 -8.63
N ALA A 364 -5.53 34.93 -7.80
CA ALA A 364 -6.70 34.23 -8.30
C ALA A 364 -7.71 35.17 -8.99
N LEU A 365 -7.90 36.38 -8.44
CA LEU A 365 -8.70 37.42 -9.08
C LEU A 365 -8.09 37.85 -10.42
N PHE A 366 -6.77 37.98 -10.49
CA PHE A 366 -6.05 38.28 -11.72
C PHE A 366 -6.29 37.21 -12.79
N GLU A 367 -6.19 35.92 -12.44
CA GLU A 367 -6.51 34.83 -13.37
C GLU A 367 -7.94 34.92 -13.88
N GLU A 368 -8.89 35.24 -13.00
CA GLU A 368 -10.30 35.39 -13.36
C GLU A 368 -10.52 36.55 -14.33
N ILE A 369 -9.97 37.74 -14.03
CA ILE A 369 -10.02 38.90 -14.92
C ILE A 369 -9.38 38.57 -16.27
N VAL A 370 -8.17 38.01 -16.27
CA VAL A 370 -7.46 37.65 -17.51
C VAL A 370 -8.26 36.62 -18.29
N PHE A 371 -8.80 35.59 -17.64
CA PHE A 371 -9.63 34.59 -18.29
C PHE A 371 -10.83 35.23 -18.96
N TYR A 372 -11.66 36.00 -18.26
CA TYR A 372 -12.89 36.54 -18.85
C TYR A 372 -12.62 37.60 -19.92
N THR A 373 -11.59 38.45 -19.74
CA THR A 373 -11.21 39.46 -20.73
C THR A 373 -10.68 38.83 -22.02
N SER A 374 -9.86 37.77 -21.92
CA SER A 374 -9.36 37.00 -23.05
C SER A 374 -10.44 36.13 -23.67
N ALA A 375 -11.08 35.26 -22.88
CA ALA A 375 -11.97 34.21 -23.36
C ALA A 375 -13.27 34.75 -23.99
N LEU A 376 -13.91 35.76 -23.40
CA LEU A 376 -15.18 36.26 -23.92
C LEU A 376 -15.02 37.13 -25.18
N ASN A 377 -13.89 37.81 -25.32
CA ASN A 377 -13.62 38.70 -26.45
C ASN A 377 -12.74 38.07 -27.54
N ALA A 378 -12.14 36.92 -27.28
CA ALA A 378 -11.27 36.27 -28.25
C ALA A 378 -12.05 35.75 -29.46
N LYS A 379 -11.36 35.81 -30.60
CA LYS A 379 -11.82 35.30 -31.87
C LYS A 379 -11.26 33.90 -32.10
N LEU A 380 -12.07 33.05 -32.71
CA LEU A 380 -11.62 31.75 -33.19
C LEU A 380 -10.88 31.89 -34.52
N ALA A 381 -10.33 30.78 -35.03
CA ALA A 381 -9.62 30.75 -36.32
C ALA A 381 -10.47 31.23 -37.52
N ASP A 382 -11.80 31.28 -37.40
CA ASP A 382 -12.73 31.82 -38.39
C ASP A 382 -12.86 33.35 -38.39
N GLY A 383 -12.23 34.04 -37.42
CA GLY A 383 -12.27 35.49 -37.27
C GLY A 383 -13.51 36.03 -36.53
N ASN A 384 -14.45 35.16 -36.12
CA ASN A 384 -15.60 35.52 -35.31
C ASN A 384 -15.33 35.31 -33.82
N THR A 385 -16.02 36.07 -32.96
CA THR A 385 -16.00 35.83 -31.52
C THR A 385 -16.60 34.47 -31.18
N VAL A 386 -16.23 33.89 -30.04
CA VAL A 386 -16.78 32.58 -29.60
C VAL A 386 -18.30 32.55 -29.68
N PHE A 387 -18.96 33.58 -29.14
CA PHE A 387 -20.40 33.77 -29.28
C PHE A 387 -20.71 34.69 -30.45
N HIS A 388 -21.33 34.14 -31.50
CA HIS A 388 -21.68 34.88 -32.71
C HIS A 388 -22.92 34.26 -33.39
N ALA A 389 -23.67 35.07 -34.12
CA ALA A 389 -24.85 34.60 -34.84
C ALA A 389 -24.52 33.46 -35.84
N SER A 390 -23.37 33.56 -36.53
CA SER A 390 -22.89 32.52 -37.47
C SER A 390 -22.62 31.17 -36.81
N HIS A 391 -22.37 31.14 -35.50
CA HIS A 391 -22.12 29.92 -34.73
C HIS A 391 -23.41 29.33 -34.15
N ASN A 392 -24.57 29.95 -34.39
CA ASN A 392 -25.87 29.58 -33.83
C ASN A 392 -25.85 29.42 -32.31
N ASN A 393 -24.96 30.16 -31.63
CA ASN A 393 -24.75 30.08 -30.19
C ASN A 393 -25.03 31.41 -29.47
N LEU A 394 -25.76 32.32 -30.12
CA LEU A 394 -26.17 33.62 -29.61
C LEU A 394 -27.68 33.79 -29.77
N ALA A 395 -28.35 34.24 -28.72
CA ALA A 395 -29.76 34.62 -28.78
C ALA A 395 -29.98 35.80 -29.73
N ALA A 396 -31.01 35.74 -30.57
CA ALA A 396 -31.33 36.82 -31.51
C ALA A 396 -31.81 38.12 -30.82
N SER A 397 -32.41 37.99 -29.64
CA SER A 397 -32.85 39.10 -28.79
C SER A 397 -32.51 38.79 -27.34
N GLY A 398 -32.16 39.85 -26.60
CA GLY A 398 -31.92 39.78 -25.16
C GLY A 398 -33.21 39.47 -24.41
N ALA A 399 -33.18 38.48 -23.52
CA ALA A 399 -34.34 38.08 -22.75
C ALA A 399 -33.98 37.68 -21.32
N ALA A 400 -34.93 37.84 -20.41
CA ALA A 400 -34.81 37.46 -19.01
C ALA A 400 -34.63 35.94 -18.85
N ILE A 401 -34.09 35.54 -17.71
CA ILE A 401 -33.91 34.13 -17.36
C ILE A 401 -35.28 33.55 -17.02
N ASP A 402 -35.80 32.69 -17.89
CA ASP A 402 -37.07 31.99 -17.75
C ASP A 402 -36.96 30.58 -18.36
N VAL A 403 -37.89 29.69 -18.00
CA VAL A 403 -37.96 28.32 -18.51
C VAL A 403 -37.99 28.33 -20.05
N THR A 404 -38.71 29.27 -20.66
CA THR A 404 -38.81 29.40 -22.11
C THR A 404 -37.47 29.76 -22.76
N THR A 405 -36.75 30.75 -22.23
CA THR A 405 -35.49 31.24 -22.79
C THR A 405 -34.34 30.26 -22.56
N VAL A 406 -34.29 29.63 -21.39
CA VAL A 406 -33.31 28.55 -21.09
C VAL A 406 -33.58 27.31 -21.94
N SER A 407 -34.85 26.96 -22.20
CA SER A 407 -35.19 25.86 -23.10
C SER A 407 -34.73 26.11 -24.55
N ALA A 408 -34.81 27.36 -25.01
CA ALA A 408 -34.31 27.76 -26.33
C ALA A 408 -32.78 27.62 -26.41
N GLY A 409 -32.06 28.07 -25.37
CA GLY A 409 -30.60 27.88 -25.28
C GLY A 409 -30.19 26.41 -25.23
N ARG A 410 -30.89 25.59 -24.44
CA ARG A 410 -30.69 24.13 -24.41
C ARG A 410 -30.92 23.50 -25.78
N ALA A 411 -31.98 23.91 -26.49
CA ALA A 411 -32.26 23.41 -27.84
C ALA A 411 -31.18 23.85 -28.84
N ALA A 412 -30.66 25.08 -28.73
CA ALA A 412 -29.58 25.57 -29.57
C ALA A 412 -28.29 24.76 -29.35
N MET A 413 -27.89 24.50 -28.10
CA MET A 413 -26.73 23.67 -27.78
C MET A 413 -26.88 22.23 -28.27
N ALA A 414 -28.06 21.62 -28.08
CA ALA A 414 -28.34 20.28 -28.55
C ALA A 414 -28.37 20.16 -30.09
N LYS A 415 -28.64 21.25 -30.81
CA LYS A 415 -28.63 21.32 -32.29
C LYS A 415 -27.27 21.64 -32.88
N GLN A 416 -26.25 21.90 -32.05
CA GLN A 416 -24.89 22.10 -32.54
C GLN A 416 -24.40 20.85 -33.28
N LYS A 417 -23.64 21.08 -34.35
CA LYS A 417 -23.10 20.03 -35.21
C LYS A 417 -21.58 20.02 -35.15
N SER A 418 -20.99 18.84 -35.31
CA SER A 418 -19.56 18.68 -35.43
C SER A 418 -19.05 19.26 -36.76
N ILE A 419 -17.73 19.28 -36.95
CA ILE A 419 -17.10 19.92 -38.13
C ILE A 419 -17.51 19.22 -39.42
N ASP A 420 -17.79 17.93 -39.34
CA ASP A 420 -18.27 17.07 -40.42
C ASP A 420 -19.82 17.02 -40.51
N ASN A 421 -20.52 17.98 -39.90
CA ASN A 421 -22.00 18.08 -39.86
C ASN A 421 -22.75 16.95 -39.12
N ASN A 422 -22.03 16.06 -38.43
CA ASN A 422 -22.65 15.07 -37.55
C ASN A 422 -23.25 15.73 -36.28
N PRO A 423 -24.34 15.19 -35.72
CA PRO A 423 -24.87 15.68 -34.44
C PRO A 423 -23.87 15.41 -33.31
N LEU A 424 -23.62 16.39 -32.43
CA LEU A 424 -22.81 16.15 -31.24
C LEU A 424 -23.56 15.21 -30.28
N LEU A 425 -22.84 14.21 -29.75
CA LEU A 425 -23.39 13.33 -28.73
C LEU A 425 -23.57 14.11 -27.42
N GLN A 426 -24.82 14.29 -27.00
CA GLN A 426 -25.24 14.90 -25.72
C GLN A 426 -24.51 16.20 -25.32
N ASN A 427 -24.71 17.27 -26.09
CA ASN A 427 -24.30 18.63 -25.70
C ASN A 427 -25.40 19.35 -24.88
N ALA A 428 -25.71 18.83 -23.70
CA ALA A 428 -26.68 19.46 -22.79
C ALA A 428 -25.99 20.50 -21.88
N PRO A 429 -26.63 21.66 -21.60
CA PRO A 429 -26.11 22.60 -20.62
C PRO A 429 -26.19 22.01 -19.21
N SER A 430 -25.15 22.21 -18.43
CA SER A 430 -25.07 21.86 -17.00
C SER A 430 -24.75 23.05 -16.10
N ILE A 431 -24.24 24.14 -16.67
CA ILE A 431 -23.84 25.34 -15.94
C ILE A 431 -24.58 26.54 -16.54
N ILE A 432 -25.14 27.39 -15.68
CA ILE A 432 -25.62 28.72 -16.04
C ILE A 432 -24.70 29.76 -15.38
N LEU A 433 -24.05 30.57 -16.21
CA LEU A 433 -23.15 31.62 -15.78
C LEU A 433 -23.83 32.98 -15.93
N THR A 434 -23.87 33.75 -14.85
CA THR A 434 -24.53 35.06 -14.79
C THR A 434 -23.64 36.14 -14.21
N GLY A 435 -23.97 37.40 -14.48
CA GLY A 435 -23.46 38.54 -13.72
C GLY A 435 -24.11 38.62 -12.32
N PRO A 436 -23.58 39.48 -11.43
CA PRO A 436 -24.08 39.62 -10.06
C PRO A 436 -25.54 40.13 -10.01
N ASP A 437 -26.00 40.87 -11.02
CA ASP A 437 -27.36 41.43 -11.04
C ASP A 437 -28.43 40.39 -11.41
N THR A 438 -28.05 39.29 -12.06
CA THR A 438 -28.98 38.27 -12.60
C THR A 438 -28.91 36.93 -11.88
N ILE A 439 -28.00 36.77 -10.92
CA ILE A 439 -27.81 35.51 -10.17
C ILE A 439 -29.08 35.08 -9.43
N THR A 440 -29.78 36.00 -8.77
CA THR A 440 -31.02 35.68 -8.03
C THR A 440 -32.07 35.06 -8.95
N ALA A 441 -32.18 35.55 -10.20
CA ALA A 441 -33.09 34.98 -11.18
C ALA A 441 -32.67 33.57 -11.62
N ALA A 442 -31.37 33.31 -11.76
CA ALA A 442 -30.85 31.97 -12.05
C ALA A 442 -31.06 30.99 -10.88
N GLU A 443 -30.83 31.42 -9.64
CA GLU A 443 -31.08 30.61 -8.44
C GLU A 443 -32.55 30.27 -8.28
N MET A 444 -33.45 31.24 -8.50
CA MET A 444 -34.90 31.00 -8.51
C MET A 444 -35.31 29.98 -9.59
N LEU A 445 -34.64 29.98 -10.75
CA LEU A 445 -34.87 29.01 -11.80
C LEU A 445 -34.28 27.63 -11.49
N VAL A 446 -33.31 27.48 -10.59
CA VAL A 446 -32.76 26.16 -10.21
C VAL A 446 -33.42 25.61 -8.95
N ALA A 447 -34.01 26.48 -8.12
CA ALA A 447 -34.67 26.12 -6.87
C ALA A 447 -35.70 24.99 -7.07
N SER A 448 -35.56 23.93 -6.27
CA SER A 448 -36.48 22.79 -6.26
C SER A 448 -37.74 23.16 -5.47
N ILE A 449 -38.76 23.62 -6.18
CA ILE A 449 -40.09 23.91 -5.62
C ILE A 449 -41.02 22.78 -6.03
N THR A 450 -41.81 22.24 -5.10
CA THR A 450 -42.91 21.32 -5.42
C THR A 450 -44.04 22.09 -6.11
N PRO A 451 -44.27 21.88 -7.42
CA PRO A 451 -45.24 22.66 -8.16
C PRO A 451 -46.67 22.20 -7.84
N ALA A 452 -47.61 23.14 -7.74
CA ALA A 452 -49.02 22.82 -7.52
C ALA A 452 -49.72 22.17 -8.73
N THR A 453 -49.14 22.33 -9.93
CA THR A 453 -49.67 21.77 -11.19
C THR A 453 -48.54 21.22 -12.06
N VAL A 454 -48.83 20.24 -12.91
CA VAL A 454 -47.83 19.62 -13.81
C VAL A 454 -47.23 20.63 -14.80
N GLN A 455 -47.99 21.68 -15.17
CA GLN A 455 -47.53 22.69 -16.12
C GLN A 455 -46.51 23.69 -15.53
N THR A 456 -46.43 23.82 -14.20
CA THR A 456 -45.44 24.67 -13.53
C THR A 456 -44.22 23.90 -13.03
N VAL A 457 -44.09 22.62 -13.41
CA VAL A 457 -42.93 21.81 -13.06
C VAL A 457 -41.69 22.36 -13.72
N ASN A 458 -40.76 22.79 -12.89
CA ASN A 458 -39.46 23.23 -13.32
C ASN A 458 -38.53 22.03 -13.59
N ILE A 459 -38.30 21.75 -14.86
CA ILE A 459 -37.44 20.64 -15.33
C ILE A 459 -35.93 20.91 -15.21
N PHE A 460 -35.53 22.13 -14.86
CA PHE A 460 -34.12 22.54 -14.74
C PHE A 460 -33.58 22.42 -13.31
N SER A 461 -34.46 22.18 -12.34
CA SER A 461 -34.05 21.95 -10.97
C SER A 461 -33.12 20.74 -10.86
N GLY A 462 -31.97 20.93 -10.23
CA GLY A 462 -30.93 19.91 -10.07
C GLY A 462 -30.16 19.52 -11.35
N ARG A 463 -30.43 20.17 -12.49
CA ARG A 463 -29.72 19.92 -13.76
C ARG A 463 -28.74 21.03 -14.15
N LEU A 464 -29.02 22.26 -13.73
CA LEU A 464 -28.15 23.41 -13.94
C LEU A 464 -27.56 23.86 -12.61
N THR A 465 -26.28 24.19 -12.60
CA THR A 465 -25.61 24.82 -11.46
C THR A 465 -25.44 26.31 -11.76
N PRO A 466 -26.01 27.23 -10.95
CA PRO A 466 -25.79 28.66 -11.09
C PRO A 466 -24.39 29.02 -10.61
N VAL A 467 -23.68 29.79 -11.42
CA VAL A 467 -22.34 30.34 -11.14
C VAL A 467 -22.37 31.82 -11.44
N ASP A 468 -21.95 32.65 -10.50
CA ASP A 468 -21.82 34.08 -10.66
C ASP A 468 -20.37 34.50 -10.86
N THR A 469 -20.15 35.57 -11.61
CA THR A 469 -18.86 36.28 -11.64
C THR A 469 -19.07 37.77 -11.80
N ALA A 470 -18.27 38.56 -11.08
CA ALA A 470 -18.26 40.01 -11.21
C ALA A 470 -17.72 40.50 -12.56
N GLN A 471 -17.09 39.62 -13.36
CA GLN A 471 -16.50 39.99 -14.66
C GLN A 471 -17.53 40.11 -15.78
N ILE A 472 -18.75 39.61 -15.58
CA ILE A 472 -19.85 39.77 -16.54
C ILE A 472 -20.63 41.02 -16.16
N ALA A 473 -20.48 42.06 -16.96
CA ALA A 473 -21.23 43.30 -16.80
C ALA A 473 -22.63 43.19 -17.44
N GLY A 474 -23.62 43.74 -16.75
CA GLY A 474 -25.01 43.84 -17.22
C GLY A 474 -25.78 42.54 -17.12
N ASN A 475 -26.84 42.43 -17.93
CA ASN A 475 -27.85 41.37 -17.80
C ASN A 475 -27.53 40.12 -18.64
N ALA A 476 -26.34 40.07 -19.26
CA ALA A 476 -25.95 38.96 -20.11
C ALA A 476 -25.73 37.69 -19.28
N TRP A 477 -26.19 36.56 -19.82
CA TRP A 477 -26.04 35.25 -19.21
C TRP A 477 -25.64 34.20 -20.24
N TYR A 478 -24.99 33.16 -19.76
CA TYR A 478 -24.39 32.12 -20.58
C TYR A 478 -24.79 30.74 -20.09
N LEU A 479 -24.97 29.81 -21.01
CA LEU A 479 -25.08 28.39 -20.73
C LEU A 479 -23.80 27.71 -21.18
N PHE A 480 -23.28 26.81 -20.36
CA PHE A 480 -22.15 25.96 -20.69
C PHE A 480 -22.48 24.50 -20.42
N SER A 481 -21.88 23.60 -21.19
CA SER A 481 -21.86 22.17 -20.87
C SER A 481 -20.78 21.88 -19.83
N ASP A 482 -20.80 20.65 -19.30
CA ASP A 482 -19.74 20.17 -18.42
C ASP A 482 -18.40 20.16 -19.17
N PRO A 483 -17.33 20.81 -18.65
CA PRO A 483 -16.02 20.80 -19.28
C PRO A 483 -15.44 19.40 -19.53
N ALA A 484 -15.92 18.38 -18.81
CA ALA A 484 -15.54 16.99 -19.03
C ALA A 484 -16.10 16.42 -20.35
N ALA A 485 -17.33 16.80 -20.73
CA ALA A 485 -17.94 16.41 -22.00
C ALA A 485 -17.37 17.23 -23.18
N GLY A 486 -17.13 18.50 -22.94
CA GLY A 486 -16.53 19.41 -23.90
C GLY A 486 -16.54 20.84 -23.36
N SER A 487 -15.58 21.66 -23.78
CA SER A 487 -15.47 23.04 -23.29
C SER A 487 -15.10 23.98 -24.43
N ASN A 488 -15.70 25.18 -24.39
CA ASN A 488 -15.37 26.28 -25.28
C ASN A 488 -13.97 26.84 -25.01
N TYR A 489 -13.44 26.64 -23.81
CA TYR A 489 -12.23 27.31 -23.36
C TYR A 489 -11.24 26.33 -22.78
N ARG A 490 -9.96 26.63 -22.96
CA ARG A 490 -8.88 25.95 -22.24
C ARG A 490 -8.05 26.95 -21.48
N TRP A 491 -7.61 26.53 -20.32
CA TRP A 491 -6.70 27.27 -19.46
C TRP A 491 -5.61 26.35 -18.96
N GLY A 492 -4.52 26.92 -18.47
CA GLY A 492 -3.44 26.11 -17.94
C GLY A 492 -2.26 26.92 -17.46
N TYR A 493 -1.39 26.20 -16.76
CA TYR A 493 -0.12 26.68 -16.24
C TYR A 493 1.03 26.12 -17.07
N LEU A 494 2.19 26.74 -16.91
CA LEU A 494 3.45 26.16 -17.34
C LEU A 494 3.73 24.90 -16.49
N ASP A 495 4.13 23.81 -17.15
CA ASP A 495 4.40 22.54 -16.50
C ASP A 495 5.52 22.69 -15.45
N GLY A 496 5.26 22.22 -14.24
CA GLY A 496 6.12 22.44 -13.07
C GLY A 496 5.91 23.77 -12.32
N TYR A 497 5.07 24.68 -12.84
CA TYR A 497 4.79 26.00 -12.23
C TYR A 497 3.28 26.27 -12.11
N GLU A 498 2.59 25.53 -11.23
CA GLU A 498 1.14 25.63 -11.05
C GLU A 498 0.69 26.69 -10.02
N ALA A 499 1.62 27.14 -9.18
CA ALA A 499 1.38 28.12 -8.14
C ALA A 499 2.21 29.39 -8.39
N PRO A 500 1.75 30.57 -7.93
CA PRO A 500 2.58 31.77 -7.95
C PRO A 500 3.84 31.56 -7.11
N ARG A 501 4.99 32.01 -7.64
CA ARG A 501 6.29 31.92 -6.97
C ARG A 501 6.76 33.30 -6.58
N VAL A 502 7.35 33.41 -5.40
CA VAL A 502 8.02 34.60 -4.90
C VAL A 502 9.51 34.36 -4.99
N ARG A 503 10.23 35.35 -5.51
CA ARG A 503 11.68 35.42 -5.50
C ARG A 503 12.12 36.61 -4.67
N VAL A 504 13.08 36.41 -3.78
CA VAL A 504 13.54 37.47 -2.88
C VAL A 504 14.93 37.95 -3.28
N GLU A 505 15.11 39.27 -3.34
CA GLU A 505 16.39 39.91 -3.65
C GLU A 505 16.64 41.11 -2.73
N ASN A 506 17.91 41.43 -2.54
CA ASN A 506 18.30 42.69 -1.93
C ASN A 506 18.45 43.77 -3.02
N PRO A 507 17.54 44.76 -3.11
CA PRO A 507 17.57 45.75 -4.17
C PRO A 507 18.78 46.68 -4.05
N PHE A 508 19.44 46.96 -5.17
CA PHE A 508 20.50 47.96 -5.20
C PHE A 508 19.91 49.37 -5.02
N GLY A 509 20.42 50.13 -4.04
CA GLY A 509 20.07 51.55 -3.83
C GLY A 509 18.76 51.83 -3.08
N ARG A 510 18.04 50.80 -2.60
CA ARG A 510 16.86 50.96 -1.73
C ARG A 510 17.06 50.17 -0.44
N GLN A 511 16.64 50.74 0.69
CA GLN A 511 16.67 50.04 1.97
C GLN A 511 15.52 49.05 2.11
N GLY A 512 15.80 47.83 2.55
CA GLY A 512 14.83 46.75 2.74
C GLY A 512 15.08 45.58 1.80
N MET A 513 14.12 44.66 1.70
CA MET A 513 14.17 43.52 0.78
C MET A 513 13.11 43.69 -0.31
N SER A 514 13.45 43.33 -1.54
CA SER A 514 12.51 43.28 -2.65
C SER A 514 12.10 41.84 -2.88
N MET A 515 10.83 41.63 -3.19
CA MET A 515 10.31 40.34 -3.61
C MET A 515 9.60 40.52 -4.96
N SER A 516 9.83 39.65 -5.92
CA SER A 516 9.03 39.56 -7.15
C SER A 516 8.12 38.36 -7.06
N VAL A 517 6.83 38.56 -7.30
CA VAL A 517 5.90 37.46 -7.47
C VAL A 517 5.71 37.23 -8.96
N GLU A 518 5.88 35.99 -9.39
CA GLU A 518 5.82 35.54 -10.78
C GLU A 518 4.75 34.46 -10.90
N HIS A 519 3.95 34.54 -11.95
CA HIS A 519 2.89 33.59 -12.23
C HIS A 519 2.72 33.42 -13.74
N ASP A 520 2.78 32.17 -14.20
CA ASP A 520 2.71 31.79 -15.61
C ASP A 520 1.31 31.24 -15.92
N PHE A 521 0.48 32.03 -16.61
CA PHE A 521 -0.91 31.68 -16.91
C PHE A 521 -1.23 31.81 -18.39
N GLY A 522 -1.96 30.82 -18.93
CA GLY A 522 -2.44 30.82 -20.30
C GLY A 522 -3.91 30.43 -20.38
N CYS A 523 -4.68 31.16 -21.19
CA CYS A 523 -6.05 30.83 -21.50
C CYS A 523 -6.38 31.19 -22.95
N GLY A 524 -7.38 30.51 -23.52
CA GLY A 524 -7.84 30.83 -24.87
C GLY A 524 -9.08 30.05 -25.28
N PRO A 525 -9.80 30.54 -26.30
CA PRO A 525 -10.93 29.83 -26.88
C PRO A 525 -10.44 28.63 -27.69
N VAL A 526 -11.17 27.54 -27.54
CA VAL A 526 -10.93 26.32 -28.31
C VAL A 526 -12.17 25.93 -29.07
N ASP A 527 -13.39 26.17 -28.61
CA ASP A 527 -14.60 25.77 -29.34
C ASP A 527 -15.73 26.76 -29.06
N TYR A 528 -16.76 26.77 -29.91
CA TYR A 528 -17.96 27.58 -29.74
C TYR A 528 -19.20 26.74 -29.38
N ARG A 529 -19.15 25.42 -29.60
CA ARG A 529 -20.32 24.52 -29.57
C ARG A 529 -20.86 24.24 -28.17
N TYR A 530 -19.99 24.25 -27.18
CA TYR A 530 -20.28 23.85 -25.79
C TYR A 530 -20.81 25.00 -24.94
N GLY A 531 -21.27 26.08 -25.56
CA GLY A 531 -21.93 27.16 -24.83
C GLY A 531 -22.88 27.96 -25.70
N TRP A 532 -23.75 28.72 -25.03
CA TRP A 532 -24.73 29.60 -25.66
C TRP A 532 -24.88 30.89 -24.85
N LYS A 533 -24.99 32.04 -25.52
CA LYS A 533 -25.09 33.37 -24.90
C LYS A 533 -26.47 34.00 -25.13
N ASN A 534 -27.01 34.60 -24.08
CA ASN A 534 -28.12 35.54 -24.16
C ASN A 534 -27.64 36.94 -23.72
N PRO A 535 -27.86 38.00 -24.52
CA PRO A 535 -27.53 39.37 -24.13
C PRO A 535 -28.23 39.90 -22.87
N GLY A 536 -29.31 39.25 -22.41
CA GLY A 536 -30.11 39.70 -21.27
C GLY A 536 -31.18 40.71 -21.66
N ALA A 537 -32.25 40.81 -20.86
CA ALA A 537 -33.33 41.78 -21.04
C ALA A 537 -32.93 43.20 -20.60
#